data_AF-A0A497RLE3-F1
#
_entry.id   AF-A0A497RLE3-F1
#
_cell.length_a   1.000
_cell.length_b   1.000
_cell.length_c   1.000
_cell.angle_alpha   90.00
_cell.angle_beta   90.00
_cell.angle_gamma   90.00
#
_symmetry.space_group_name_H-M   'P 1'
#
loop_
_entity.id
_entity.type
_entity.pdbx_description
1 polymer ?
#
loop_
_entity_poly.entity_id
_entity_poly.type
_entity_poly.pdbx_seq_one_letter_code
_entity_poly.pdbx_strand_id
1 'polypeptide(L)'
;MALNSWQKIDRVISGKPFGDGSGGNATISSDPNTRETCTASINSTSLTAGGTGLANGDIVLIHQTQGTGAGQWEINKIASGGGTTSLTLKEQTHYAYVSGAQIIKIPMYDVVTVNAHTITAWNGSKNGIEVICGRTSITVSGAITGSGGTGTSSSSTQTTTTGGGFKGGYQRYGATSGHGGHQGGGTSGAGSESSSANGNGGGAGMSTGGFGRQSGGGGGNGTAGANGGGINTGTVGTGGGTAGSADLTTMVMGGGGGGGITTNTGEVVGAGGSGGGITILISKTITVSSSITVNGGNGGSSNQNGGGAGGGGGAGSVLVVGQDITLGTTQITATNGSGGNTNDGNGKGGDGGDGRMAVHYSKSVSGTTSPTYNSTNDTSLVETNSGFLAFM
;
A
#
# COMPACT_ATOMS: atom_id res chain seq x y z
N MET A 1 10.95 -3.86 -15.89
CA MET A 1 10.25 -4.23 -17.14
C MET A 1 9.22 -3.14 -17.41
N ALA A 2 8.81 -2.90 -18.66
CA ALA A 2 7.71 -1.96 -18.92
C ALA A 2 6.40 -2.51 -18.34
N LEU A 3 5.41 -1.63 -18.13
CA LEU A 3 4.08 -2.08 -17.73
C LEU A 3 3.50 -3.06 -18.77
N ASN A 4 2.76 -4.05 -18.28
CA ASN A 4 2.04 -4.97 -19.16
C ASN A 4 0.94 -4.23 -19.92
N SER A 5 0.50 -4.77 -21.06
CA SER A 5 -0.57 -4.15 -21.85
C SER A 5 -1.88 -4.01 -21.06
N TRP A 6 -2.19 -4.94 -20.16
CA TRP A 6 -3.39 -4.86 -19.31
C TRP A 6 -3.27 -3.82 -18.17
N GLN A 7 -2.09 -3.24 -17.95
CA GLN A 7 -1.81 -2.26 -16.89
C GLN A 7 -1.77 -0.82 -17.41
N LYS A 8 -2.03 -0.62 -18.71
CA LYS A 8 -1.98 0.67 -19.38
C LYS A 8 -3.40 1.17 -19.70
N ILE A 9 -3.58 2.50 -19.70
CA ILE A 9 -4.88 3.13 -20.03
C ILE A 9 -5.24 2.89 -21.50
N ASP A 10 -4.24 2.85 -22.38
CA ASP A 10 -4.42 2.67 -23.83
C ASP A 10 -5.13 1.36 -24.20
N ARG A 11 -5.06 0.35 -23.31
CA ARG A 11 -5.86 -0.88 -23.35
C ARG A 11 -7.35 -0.61 -23.57
N VAL A 12 -7.90 0.36 -22.83
CA VAL A 12 -9.33 0.66 -22.85
C VAL A 12 -9.67 1.95 -23.57
N ILE A 13 -8.69 2.82 -23.80
CA ILE A 13 -8.79 4.02 -24.61
C ILE A 13 -7.68 4.04 -25.66
N SER A 14 -7.97 3.45 -26.83
CA SER A 14 -6.99 3.31 -27.91
C SER A 14 -6.28 4.63 -28.24
N GLY A 15 -4.95 4.58 -28.29
CA GLY A 15 -4.07 5.72 -28.60
C GLY A 15 -3.90 6.74 -27.46
N LYS A 16 -4.51 6.52 -26.29
CA LYS A 16 -4.39 7.41 -25.13
C LYS A 16 -3.73 6.69 -23.95
N PRO A 17 -2.41 6.86 -23.75
CA PRO A 17 -1.69 6.27 -22.61
C PRO A 17 -1.93 7.01 -21.27
N PHE A 18 -2.58 8.18 -21.30
CA PHE A 18 -2.84 9.04 -20.13
C PHE A 18 -4.35 9.33 -19.98
N GLY A 19 -4.69 10.27 -19.10
CA GLY A 19 -6.06 10.81 -19.00
C GLY A 19 -6.61 11.25 -20.35
N ASP A 20 -7.94 11.25 -20.52
CA ASP A 20 -8.57 11.69 -21.77
C ASP A 20 -9.14 13.11 -21.71
N GLY A 21 -9.07 13.76 -20.54
CA GLY A 21 -9.53 15.12 -20.31
C GLY A 21 -11.04 15.26 -20.08
N SER A 22 -11.81 14.17 -20.11
CA SER A 22 -13.27 14.21 -19.95
C SER A 22 -13.73 14.77 -18.61
N GLY A 23 -12.89 14.68 -17.57
CA GLY A 23 -13.13 15.26 -16.24
C GLY A 23 -12.78 16.76 -16.14
N GLY A 24 -12.25 17.38 -17.20
CA GLY A 24 -11.77 18.76 -17.17
C GLY A 24 -10.59 18.98 -16.22
N ASN A 25 -10.38 20.22 -15.80
CA ASN A 25 -9.33 20.57 -14.83
C ASN A 25 -9.80 20.32 -13.40
N ALA A 26 -8.90 19.83 -12.55
CA ALA A 26 -9.21 19.51 -11.16
C ALA A 26 -8.19 20.10 -10.18
N THR A 27 -8.70 20.50 -9.02
CA THR A 27 -7.91 20.79 -7.82
C THR A 27 -8.29 19.78 -6.74
N ILE A 28 -7.34 18.94 -6.34
CA ILE A 28 -7.56 17.85 -5.38
C ILE A 28 -7.16 18.34 -3.99
N SER A 29 -8.11 18.35 -3.05
CA SER A 29 -7.90 18.73 -1.63
C SER A 29 -8.45 17.66 -0.65
N SER A 30 -8.85 16.51 -1.18
CA SER A 30 -9.29 15.32 -0.46
C SER A 30 -9.04 14.12 -1.35
N ASP A 31 -8.97 12.91 -0.78
CA ASP A 31 -8.87 11.67 -1.54
C ASP A 31 -9.95 11.62 -2.65
N PRO A 32 -9.57 11.54 -3.94
CA PRO A 32 -10.48 11.70 -5.07
C PRO A 32 -11.15 10.39 -5.51
N ASN A 33 -10.74 9.24 -4.97
CA ASN A 33 -11.10 7.95 -5.55
C ASN A 33 -12.36 7.33 -4.92
N THR A 34 -13.32 7.00 -5.78
CA THR A 34 -14.40 6.05 -5.45
C THR A 34 -13.87 4.61 -5.53
N ARG A 35 -14.19 3.80 -4.52
CA ARG A 35 -13.67 2.44 -4.36
C ARG A 35 -14.75 1.47 -3.90
N GLU A 36 -14.74 0.26 -4.44
CA GLU A 36 -15.55 -0.86 -3.96
C GLU A 36 -14.70 -2.12 -3.81
N THR A 37 -15.13 -3.07 -2.97
CA THR A 37 -14.59 -4.44 -3.06
C THR A 37 -15.03 -5.07 -4.37
N CYS A 38 -14.32 -6.09 -4.85
CA CYS A 38 -14.76 -6.79 -6.05
C CYS A 38 -14.33 -8.26 -6.08
N THR A 39 -14.99 -9.03 -6.94
CA THR A 39 -14.54 -10.36 -7.38
C THR A 39 -14.77 -10.54 -8.88
N ALA A 40 -13.88 -11.29 -9.52
CA ALA A 40 -14.01 -11.68 -10.92
C ALA A 40 -13.17 -12.93 -11.20
N SER A 41 -13.67 -13.84 -12.02
CA SER A 41 -12.85 -14.95 -12.53
C SER A 41 -11.81 -14.45 -13.52
N ILE A 42 -10.73 -15.21 -13.73
CA ILE A 42 -9.80 -14.95 -14.83
C ILE A 42 -10.50 -15.08 -16.18
N ASN A 43 -10.08 -14.30 -17.19
CA ASN A 43 -10.63 -14.29 -18.54
C ASN A 43 -12.14 -13.97 -18.60
N SER A 44 -12.63 -13.18 -17.65
CA SER A 44 -14.06 -12.83 -17.52
C SER A 44 -14.28 -11.35 -17.86
N THR A 45 -15.38 -11.04 -18.54
CA THR A 45 -15.89 -9.67 -18.61
C THR A 45 -16.85 -9.35 -17.46
N SER A 46 -17.36 -10.35 -16.74
CA SER A 46 -18.21 -10.14 -15.57
C SER A 46 -17.38 -9.87 -14.33
N LEU A 47 -17.75 -8.83 -13.59
CA LEU A 47 -17.20 -8.47 -12.29
C LEU A 47 -18.33 -8.16 -11.30
N THR A 48 -18.22 -8.67 -10.08
CA THR A 48 -19.14 -8.34 -8.98
C THR A 48 -18.49 -7.30 -8.08
N ALA A 49 -19.10 -6.12 -7.95
CA ALA A 49 -18.69 -5.07 -7.03
C ALA A 49 -19.42 -5.18 -5.69
N GLY A 50 -18.78 -4.74 -4.60
CA GLY A 50 -19.36 -4.69 -3.26
C GLY A 50 -20.31 -3.52 -3.01
N GLY A 51 -20.47 -2.62 -3.98
CA GLY A 51 -21.32 -1.43 -3.89
C GLY A 51 -21.69 -0.88 -5.27
N THR A 52 -22.46 0.20 -5.27
CA THR A 52 -23.08 0.78 -6.49
C THR A 52 -22.45 2.11 -6.93
N GLY A 53 -21.33 2.52 -6.32
CA GLY A 53 -20.69 3.82 -6.57
C GLY A 53 -20.03 4.00 -7.93
N LEU A 54 -20.08 2.98 -8.80
CA LEU A 54 -19.42 2.95 -10.11
C LEU A 54 -20.44 3.11 -11.25
N ALA A 55 -20.06 3.80 -12.33
CA ALA A 55 -20.94 4.12 -13.45
C ALA A 55 -20.44 3.51 -14.77
N ASN A 56 -21.35 3.39 -15.75
CA ASN A 56 -20.97 3.03 -17.12
C ASN A 56 -20.00 4.07 -17.68
N GLY A 57 -18.96 3.59 -18.36
CA GLY A 57 -17.93 4.44 -18.92
C GLY A 57 -16.75 4.72 -17.99
N ASP A 58 -16.86 4.43 -16.69
CA ASP A 58 -15.77 4.61 -15.74
C ASP A 58 -14.55 3.77 -16.15
N ILE A 59 -13.39 4.41 -16.16
CA ILE A 59 -12.10 3.74 -16.21
C ILE A 59 -11.73 3.34 -14.79
N VAL A 60 -11.27 2.11 -14.62
CA VAL A 60 -11.05 1.50 -13.30
C VAL A 60 -9.71 0.80 -13.22
N LEU A 61 -9.10 0.86 -12.05
CA LEU A 61 -8.02 -0.03 -11.64
C LEU A 61 -8.62 -1.15 -10.78
N ILE A 62 -8.34 -2.40 -11.12
CA ILE A 62 -8.73 -3.58 -10.34
C ILE A 62 -7.46 -4.10 -9.67
N HIS A 63 -7.50 -4.33 -8.36
CA HIS A 63 -6.32 -4.69 -7.58
C HIS A 63 -6.63 -5.76 -6.55
N GLN A 64 -5.94 -6.90 -6.63
CA GLN A 64 -5.94 -7.90 -5.57
C GLN A 64 -5.08 -7.38 -4.41
N THR A 65 -5.69 -6.72 -3.43
CA THR A 65 -4.94 -6.01 -2.38
C THR A 65 -4.38 -6.97 -1.35
N GLN A 66 -5.12 -8.02 -1.02
CA GLN A 66 -4.75 -9.00 0.01
C GLN A 66 -5.24 -10.40 -0.40
N GLY A 67 -4.57 -11.46 0.03
CA GLY A 67 -4.92 -12.86 -0.24
C GLY A 67 -4.19 -13.46 -1.45
N THR A 68 -4.73 -14.54 -2.00
CA THR A 68 -4.17 -15.22 -3.18
C THR A 68 -4.09 -14.25 -4.36
N GLY A 69 -2.89 -14.12 -4.95
CA GLY A 69 -2.64 -13.16 -6.04
C GLY A 69 -2.38 -11.73 -5.58
N ALA A 70 -2.14 -11.49 -4.28
CA ALA A 70 -1.88 -10.15 -3.75
C ALA A 70 -0.83 -9.39 -4.56
N GLY A 71 -1.23 -8.19 -4.97
CA GLY A 71 -0.49 -7.24 -5.78
C GLY A 71 -0.65 -7.36 -7.29
N GLN A 72 -1.44 -8.32 -7.76
CA GLN A 72 -1.92 -8.34 -9.14
C GLN A 72 -2.89 -7.19 -9.38
N TRP A 73 -2.72 -6.49 -10.49
CA TRP A 73 -3.56 -5.36 -10.86
C TRP A 73 -3.64 -5.15 -12.38
N GLU A 74 -4.75 -4.56 -12.82
CA GLU A 74 -4.98 -4.20 -14.21
C GLU A 74 -5.91 -2.99 -14.34
N ILE A 75 -5.91 -2.37 -15.53
CA ILE A 75 -6.84 -1.29 -15.90
C ILE A 75 -7.93 -1.86 -16.81
N ASN A 76 -9.17 -1.45 -16.55
CA ASN A 76 -10.31 -1.81 -17.38
C ASN A 76 -11.31 -0.64 -17.48
N LYS A 77 -12.43 -0.86 -18.19
CA LYS A 77 -13.53 0.09 -18.33
C LYS A 77 -14.85 -0.61 -18.07
N ILE A 78 -15.76 0.03 -17.34
CA ILE A 78 -17.12 -0.47 -17.15
C ILE A 78 -17.91 -0.21 -18.43
N ALA A 79 -18.27 -1.29 -19.14
CA ALA A 79 -19.07 -1.24 -20.36
C ALA A 79 -20.58 -1.11 -20.05
N SER A 80 -21.07 -1.86 -19.07
CA SER A 80 -22.48 -1.84 -18.63
C SER A 80 -22.64 -2.27 -17.17
N GLY A 81 -23.84 -2.07 -16.59
CA GLY A 81 -24.17 -2.46 -15.21
C GLY A 81 -23.84 -1.42 -14.13
N GLY A 82 -23.31 -0.25 -14.50
CA GLY A 82 -23.06 0.86 -13.58
C GLY A 82 -24.31 1.27 -12.79
N GLY A 83 -24.11 1.67 -11.53
CA GLY A 83 -25.16 1.88 -10.54
C GLY A 83 -25.65 0.58 -9.88
N THR A 84 -25.09 -0.58 -10.24
CA THR A 84 -25.41 -1.89 -9.65
C THR A 84 -24.15 -2.59 -9.16
N THR A 85 -24.31 -3.78 -8.55
CA THR A 85 -23.19 -4.64 -8.12
C THR A 85 -22.73 -5.63 -9.20
N SER A 86 -23.46 -5.75 -10.31
CA SER A 86 -23.11 -6.66 -11.41
C SER A 86 -22.64 -5.85 -12.61
N LEU A 87 -21.34 -5.86 -12.84
CA LEU A 87 -20.68 -5.02 -13.84
C LEU A 87 -20.20 -5.87 -15.02
N THR A 88 -20.32 -5.32 -16.22
CA THR A 88 -19.66 -5.86 -17.42
C THR A 88 -18.48 -4.96 -17.76
N LEU A 89 -17.29 -5.54 -17.83
CA LEU A 89 -16.04 -4.90 -18.24
C LEU A 89 -15.90 -4.93 -19.75
N LYS A 90 -15.17 -3.94 -20.29
CA LYS A 90 -14.86 -3.85 -21.71
C LYS A 90 -13.91 -4.97 -22.15
N GLU A 91 -12.85 -5.19 -21.39
CA GLU A 91 -11.86 -6.22 -21.65
C GLU A 91 -12.02 -7.37 -20.65
N GLN A 92 -11.62 -8.59 -21.03
CA GLN A 92 -11.54 -9.69 -20.09
C GLN A 92 -10.48 -9.41 -19.01
N THR A 93 -10.75 -9.78 -17.77
CA THR A 93 -9.76 -9.75 -16.68
C THR A 93 -8.58 -10.66 -16.99
N HIS A 94 -7.36 -10.16 -16.74
CA HIS A 94 -6.14 -10.94 -16.90
C HIS A 94 -5.87 -11.81 -15.66
N TYR A 95 -6.32 -11.38 -14.50
CA TYR A 95 -6.18 -12.11 -13.24
C TYR A 95 -7.54 -12.56 -12.69
N ALA A 96 -7.52 -13.54 -11.78
CA ALA A 96 -8.66 -13.81 -10.93
C ALA A 96 -8.60 -12.87 -9.71
N TYR A 97 -9.72 -12.24 -9.40
CA TYR A 97 -9.89 -11.39 -8.22
C TYR A 97 -10.84 -12.06 -7.24
N VAL A 98 -10.33 -12.29 -6.04
CA VAL A 98 -11.02 -12.97 -4.94
C VAL A 98 -11.17 -12.03 -3.74
N SER A 99 -11.66 -12.55 -2.61
CA SER A 99 -11.73 -11.77 -1.36
C SER A 99 -10.41 -11.07 -1.07
N GLY A 100 -10.47 -9.78 -0.73
CA GLY A 100 -9.31 -8.89 -0.58
C GLY A 100 -8.97 -8.08 -1.84
N ALA A 101 -9.74 -8.21 -2.92
CA ALA A 101 -9.66 -7.31 -4.08
C ALA A 101 -10.55 -6.08 -3.96
N GLN A 102 -10.12 -5.00 -4.60
CA GLN A 102 -10.89 -3.76 -4.75
C GLN A 102 -10.80 -3.24 -6.19
N ILE A 103 -11.86 -2.54 -6.59
CA ILE A 103 -11.98 -1.81 -7.85
C ILE A 103 -12.04 -0.31 -7.53
N ILE A 104 -11.22 0.47 -8.23
CA ILE A 104 -10.97 1.88 -7.94
C ILE A 104 -11.25 2.67 -9.21
N LYS A 105 -12.16 3.64 -9.16
CA LYS A 105 -12.37 4.57 -10.27
C LYS A 105 -11.14 5.44 -10.48
N ILE A 106 -10.73 5.58 -11.73
CA ILE A 106 -9.69 6.50 -12.19
C ILE A 106 -10.38 7.71 -12.82
N PRO A 107 -10.43 8.87 -12.14
CA PRO A 107 -10.94 10.09 -12.76
C PRO A 107 -10.04 10.52 -13.92
N MET A 108 -10.63 10.85 -15.07
CA MET A 108 -9.88 11.17 -16.30
C MET A 108 -9.78 12.69 -16.52
N TYR A 109 -9.01 13.37 -15.67
CA TYR A 109 -8.83 14.82 -15.76
C TYR A 109 -7.93 15.24 -16.93
N ASP A 110 -7.92 16.53 -17.25
CA ASP A 110 -6.97 17.14 -18.20
C ASP A 110 -5.74 17.66 -17.45
N VAL A 111 -5.93 18.72 -16.64
CA VAL A 111 -4.90 19.29 -15.76
C VAL A 111 -5.30 19.05 -14.29
N VAL A 112 -4.37 18.55 -13.50
CA VAL A 112 -4.56 18.32 -12.06
C VAL A 112 -3.57 19.14 -11.25
N THR A 113 -4.09 19.86 -10.25
CA THR A 113 -3.29 20.42 -9.15
C THR A 113 -3.66 19.71 -7.86
N VAL A 114 -2.68 19.22 -7.12
CA VAL A 114 -2.90 18.58 -5.81
C VAL A 114 -2.48 19.54 -4.71
N ASN A 115 -3.45 19.99 -3.90
CA ASN A 115 -3.20 20.82 -2.73
C ASN A 115 -2.66 19.96 -1.60
N ALA A 116 -3.47 19.44 -0.68
CA ALA A 116 -2.99 18.52 0.33
C ALA A 116 -4.12 17.61 0.78
N HIS A 117 -3.82 16.33 0.97
CA HIS A 117 -4.77 15.37 1.52
C HIS A 117 -4.07 14.11 2.02
N THR A 118 -4.85 13.32 2.76
CA THR A 118 -4.44 12.00 3.24
C THR A 118 -5.22 10.95 2.46
N ILE A 119 -4.54 9.90 2.00
CA ILE A 119 -5.15 8.74 1.38
C ILE A 119 -6.03 8.06 2.44
N THR A 120 -7.25 7.69 2.06
CA THR A 120 -8.15 6.98 2.95
C THR A 120 -7.50 5.68 3.41
N ALA A 121 -7.40 5.48 4.72
CA ALA A 121 -6.72 4.34 5.32
C ALA A 121 -7.36 3.01 4.92
N TRP A 122 -6.52 1.98 4.69
CA TRP A 122 -6.98 0.61 4.46
C TRP A 122 -7.81 0.12 5.65
N ASN A 123 -9.05 -0.30 5.36
CA ASN A 123 -9.98 -0.69 6.42
C ASN A 123 -10.01 -2.21 6.68
N GLY A 124 -9.35 -3.01 5.86
CA GLY A 124 -9.43 -4.48 5.87
C GLY A 124 -10.12 -5.07 4.62
N SER A 125 -10.70 -4.23 3.76
CA SER A 125 -11.37 -4.69 2.54
C SER A 125 -11.20 -3.74 1.34
N LYS A 126 -11.14 -2.42 1.58
CA LYS A 126 -10.86 -1.41 0.55
C LYS A 126 -10.08 -0.21 1.12
N ASN A 127 -9.74 0.73 0.23
CA ASN A 127 -8.90 1.92 0.47
C ASN A 127 -7.39 1.61 0.46
N GLY A 128 -6.57 2.55 0.93
CA GLY A 128 -5.11 2.43 0.97
C GLY A 128 -4.40 2.56 -0.38
N ILE A 129 -5.16 2.76 -1.47
CA ILE A 129 -4.65 2.95 -2.83
C ILE A 129 -5.26 4.22 -3.40
N GLU A 130 -4.43 5.15 -3.85
CA GLU A 130 -4.82 6.35 -4.59
C GLU A 130 -4.34 6.27 -6.04
N VAL A 131 -5.20 6.72 -6.97
CA VAL A 131 -4.86 6.90 -8.38
C VAL A 131 -5.27 8.29 -8.82
N ILE A 132 -4.30 9.08 -9.26
CA ILE A 132 -4.51 10.40 -9.87
C ILE A 132 -4.09 10.33 -11.33
N CYS A 133 -5.02 10.68 -12.21
CA CYS A 133 -4.79 10.64 -13.65
C CYS A 133 -5.13 11.98 -14.28
N GLY A 134 -4.22 12.50 -15.10
CA GLY A 134 -4.39 13.72 -15.89
C GLY A 134 -3.91 13.50 -17.31
N ARG A 135 -4.54 14.12 -18.30
CA ARG A 135 -4.08 14.06 -19.69
C ARG A 135 -2.82 14.88 -19.90
N THR A 136 -2.91 16.18 -19.61
CA THR A 136 -1.87 17.17 -19.91
C THR A 136 -0.82 17.24 -18.82
N SER A 137 -1.25 17.39 -17.56
CA SER A 137 -0.31 17.48 -16.45
C SER A 137 -0.90 17.14 -15.08
N ILE A 138 -0.05 16.64 -14.18
CA ILE A 138 -0.26 16.63 -12.73
C ILE A 138 0.82 17.49 -12.07
N THR A 139 0.41 18.43 -11.22
CA THR A 139 1.30 19.18 -10.32
C THR A 139 0.94 18.89 -8.87
N VAL A 140 1.89 18.33 -8.11
CA VAL A 140 1.74 18.09 -6.67
C VAL A 140 2.32 19.29 -5.92
N SER A 141 1.47 20.26 -5.60
CA SER A 141 1.86 21.53 -4.95
C SER A 141 1.77 21.49 -3.43
N GLY A 142 1.10 20.51 -2.84
CA GLY A 142 1.24 20.18 -1.42
C GLY A 142 1.18 18.66 -1.17
N ALA A 143 1.01 18.26 0.09
CA ALA A 143 1.32 16.89 0.53
C ALA A 143 0.24 15.85 0.17
N ILE A 144 0.66 14.74 -0.43
CA ILE A 144 -0.09 13.48 -0.48
C ILE A 144 0.44 12.57 0.63
N THR A 145 -0.40 12.25 1.62
CA THR A 145 0.01 11.40 2.76
C THR A 145 -0.70 10.06 2.74
N GLY A 146 0.04 8.98 2.52
CA GLY A 146 -0.40 7.59 2.66
C GLY A 146 0.41 6.81 3.69
N SER A 147 0.90 7.48 4.74
CA SER A 147 1.77 6.85 5.74
C SER A 147 1.02 5.92 6.70
N GLY A 148 1.74 4.95 7.25
CA GLY A 148 1.25 4.09 8.32
C GLY A 148 1.08 4.82 9.65
N GLY A 149 0.08 4.42 10.44
CA GLY A 149 -0.08 4.88 11.83
C GLY A 149 0.94 4.26 12.78
N THR A 150 1.38 5.04 13.76
CA THR A 150 2.32 4.60 14.80
C THR A 150 1.62 3.73 15.84
N GLY A 151 2.21 2.58 16.15
CA GLY A 151 1.82 1.62 17.18
C GLY A 151 1.55 2.27 18.54
N THR A 152 0.49 1.83 19.20
CA THR A 152 0.13 2.28 20.55
C THR A 152 0.97 1.58 21.61
N SER A 153 1.05 2.18 22.79
CA SER A 153 1.68 1.60 23.98
C SER A 153 0.62 1.51 25.09
N SER A 154 0.30 0.30 25.55
CA SER A 154 -0.76 0.09 26.55
C SER A 154 -0.43 -1.04 27.52
N SER A 155 -0.95 -0.93 28.75
CA SER A 155 -0.81 -1.92 29.83
C SER A 155 -2.13 -2.61 30.21
N SER A 156 -3.21 -2.40 29.44
CA SER A 156 -4.53 -2.96 29.77
C SER A 156 -5.47 -3.13 28.58
N THR A 157 -5.22 -2.46 27.45
CA THR A 157 -6.07 -2.52 26.27
C THR A 157 -5.29 -3.05 25.08
N GLN A 158 -5.83 -4.09 24.44
CA GLN A 158 -5.34 -4.55 23.15
C GLN A 158 -5.84 -3.58 22.08
N THR A 159 -4.91 -2.95 21.37
CA THR A 159 -5.23 -1.95 20.35
C THR A 159 -4.41 -2.24 19.09
N THR A 160 -4.97 -1.87 17.95
CA THR A 160 -4.30 -1.92 16.65
C THR A 160 -4.26 -0.51 16.09
N THR A 161 -3.41 -0.30 15.10
CA THR A 161 -3.29 0.97 14.40
C THR A 161 -3.75 0.81 12.97
N THR A 162 -4.13 1.93 12.37
CA THR A 162 -4.48 2.01 10.95
C THR A 162 -3.65 3.10 10.28
N GLY A 163 -3.53 3.05 8.96
CA GLY A 163 -2.83 4.03 8.15
C GLY A 163 -3.03 3.73 6.67
N GLY A 164 -2.14 4.24 5.81
CA GLY A 164 -2.26 4.04 4.37
C GLY A 164 -2.24 2.56 3.95
N GLY A 165 -1.51 1.69 4.65
CA GLY A 165 -1.33 0.27 4.30
C GLY A 165 -1.93 -0.71 5.32
N PHE A 166 -1.37 -1.92 5.37
CA PHE A 166 -1.91 -2.97 6.23
C PHE A 166 -1.80 -2.62 7.73
N LYS A 167 -2.81 -3.02 8.50
CA LYS A 167 -2.91 -2.70 9.93
C LYS A 167 -1.81 -3.37 10.74
N GLY A 168 -1.30 -2.66 11.74
CA GLY A 168 -0.37 -3.22 12.73
C GLY A 168 -1.03 -4.29 13.61
N GLY A 169 -0.25 -5.26 14.04
CA GLY A 169 -0.69 -6.30 14.98
C GLY A 169 -0.91 -5.73 16.37
N TYR A 170 -1.93 -6.21 17.07
CA TYR A 170 -2.17 -5.76 18.44
C TYR A 170 -1.24 -6.46 19.43
N GLN A 171 -0.85 -5.70 20.45
CA GLN A 171 -0.12 -6.18 21.61
C GLN A 171 -0.98 -7.08 22.50
N ARG A 172 -0.35 -8.00 23.23
CA ARG A 172 -1.03 -8.79 24.26
C ARG A 172 -0.41 -8.60 25.63
N TYR A 173 -1.29 -8.35 26.61
CA TYR A 173 -0.96 -8.15 28.01
C TYR A 173 -1.41 -9.34 28.85
N GLY A 174 -0.62 -9.70 29.88
CA GLY A 174 -0.94 -10.79 30.81
C GLY A 174 -1.07 -12.15 30.12
N ALA A 175 -0.26 -12.41 29.09
CA ALA A 175 -0.30 -13.65 28.35
C ALA A 175 0.03 -14.85 29.28
N THR A 176 -0.77 -15.91 29.23
CA THR A 176 -0.41 -17.21 29.82
C THR A 176 0.45 -18.00 28.83
N SER A 177 1.12 -19.07 29.29
CA SER A 177 1.96 -19.90 28.42
C SER A 177 1.19 -20.37 27.17
N GLY A 178 1.81 -20.26 26.01
CA GLY A 178 1.22 -20.64 24.72
C GLY A 178 0.45 -19.53 24.01
N HIS A 179 0.41 -18.31 24.57
CA HIS A 179 -0.25 -17.17 23.96
C HIS A 179 0.73 -16.08 23.47
N GLY A 180 0.36 -15.42 22.37
CA GLY A 180 1.11 -14.37 21.69
C GLY A 180 0.26 -13.14 21.35
N GLY A 181 0.96 -12.11 20.92
CA GLY A 181 0.37 -10.96 20.27
C GLY A 181 -0.12 -11.32 18.87
N HIS A 182 -0.58 -10.33 18.13
CA HIS A 182 -1.02 -10.54 16.76
C HIS A 182 0.04 -10.12 15.75
N GLN A 183 0.14 -10.90 14.67
CA GLN A 183 0.87 -10.51 13.49
C GLN A 183 0.29 -9.21 12.93
N GLY A 184 1.11 -8.43 12.23
CA GLY A 184 0.60 -7.40 11.35
C GLY A 184 -0.20 -8.01 10.19
N GLY A 185 -1.15 -7.23 9.66
CA GLY A 185 -1.78 -7.56 8.39
C GLY A 185 -0.74 -7.55 7.27
N GLY A 186 -0.95 -8.39 6.26
CA GLY A 186 -0.05 -8.44 5.11
C GLY A 186 -0.73 -9.03 3.88
N THR A 187 0.08 -9.31 2.85
CA THR A 187 -0.36 -9.92 1.59
C THR A 187 -1.10 -11.24 1.79
N SER A 188 -0.81 -12.01 2.84
CA SER A 188 -1.47 -13.29 3.11
C SER A 188 -2.84 -13.16 3.78
N GLY A 189 -3.18 -12.00 4.36
CA GLY A 189 -4.47 -11.83 5.05
C GLY A 189 -4.42 -10.85 6.22
N ALA A 190 -5.55 -10.75 6.93
CA ALA A 190 -5.59 -10.11 8.24
C ALA A 190 -4.66 -10.83 9.23
N GLY A 191 -4.11 -10.10 10.20
CA GLY A 191 -3.23 -10.68 11.22
C GLY A 191 -3.99 -11.54 12.24
N SER A 192 -3.34 -12.60 12.71
CA SER A 192 -3.81 -13.48 13.77
C SER A 192 -2.72 -13.70 14.82
N GLU A 193 -3.01 -14.45 15.88
CA GLU A 193 -2.05 -14.81 16.91
C GLU A 193 -1.00 -15.78 16.35
N SER A 194 0.20 -15.27 16.05
CA SER A 194 1.31 -16.06 15.52
C SER A 194 2.63 -15.27 15.54
N SER A 195 3.76 -15.96 15.75
CA SER A 195 5.11 -15.38 15.68
C SER A 195 5.75 -15.47 14.28
N SER A 196 5.15 -16.24 13.38
CA SER A 196 5.56 -16.27 11.97
C SER A 196 5.22 -14.94 11.27
N ALA A 197 5.79 -14.67 10.11
CA ALA A 197 5.32 -13.57 9.26
C ALA A 197 3.97 -13.91 8.59
N ASN A 198 3.20 -12.88 8.24
CA ASN A 198 1.93 -12.96 7.52
C ASN A 198 2.10 -12.47 6.07
N GLY A 199 2.91 -13.19 5.29
CA GLY A 199 3.43 -12.69 4.02
C GLY A 199 4.40 -11.54 4.27
N ASN A 200 4.02 -10.32 3.88
CA ASN A 200 4.79 -9.12 4.23
C ASN A 200 4.42 -8.50 5.59
N GLY A 201 3.41 -9.02 6.31
CA GLY A 201 3.13 -8.60 7.69
C GLY A 201 4.13 -9.21 8.68
N GLY A 202 4.59 -8.44 9.66
CA GLY A 202 5.50 -8.91 10.71
C GLY A 202 4.81 -9.80 11.74
N GLY A 203 5.52 -10.80 12.25
CA GLY A 203 5.06 -11.72 13.28
C GLY A 203 4.99 -11.10 14.67
N ALA A 204 4.20 -11.67 15.58
CA ALA A 204 4.08 -11.20 16.95
C ALA A 204 5.11 -11.82 17.89
N GLY A 205 5.30 -11.20 19.05
CA GLY A 205 5.91 -11.88 20.19
C GLY A 205 5.02 -13.01 20.72
N MET A 206 5.61 -14.12 21.18
CA MET A 206 4.92 -15.28 21.74
C MET A 206 5.59 -15.80 23.01
N SER A 207 4.83 -16.02 24.09
CA SER A 207 5.35 -16.56 25.34
C SER A 207 5.20 -18.08 25.38
N THR A 208 6.27 -18.78 25.73
CA THR A 208 6.26 -20.23 25.99
C THR A 208 6.22 -20.55 27.50
N GLY A 209 5.97 -19.54 28.34
CA GLY A 209 5.93 -19.62 29.81
C GLY A 209 6.88 -18.61 30.48
N GLY A 210 6.78 -18.46 31.80
CA GLY A 210 7.66 -17.59 32.61
C GLY A 210 7.45 -16.08 32.39
N PHE A 211 8.50 -15.29 32.65
CA PHE A 211 8.53 -13.82 32.49
C PHE A 211 8.83 -13.38 31.04
N GLY A 212 8.15 -13.98 30.06
CA GLY A 212 8.42 -13.79 28.63
C GLY A 212 8.05 -12.39 28.12
N ARG A 213 9.03 -11.72 27.50
CA ARG A 213 8.93 -10.34 26.99
C ARG A 213 9.41 -10.31 25.55
N GLN A 214 8.54 -10.75 24.65
CA GLN A 214 8.87 -10.94 23.23
C GLN A 214 8.25 -9.84 22.38
N SER A 215 9.01 -9.34 21.41
CA SER A 215 8.61 -8.21 20.59
C SER A 215 8.17 -8.64 19.20
N GLY A 216 7.37 -7.79 18.57
CA GLY A 216 6.90 -8.02 17.21
C GLY A 216 8.00 -7.75 16.17
N GLY A 217 7.97 -8.51 15.09
CA GLY A 217 8.77 -8.27 13.88
C GLY A 217 8.20 -7.12 13.06
N GLY A 218 9.05 -6.44 12.31
CA GLY A 218 8.65 -5.36 11.41
C GLY A 218 7.95 -5.87 10.15
N GLY A 219 7.03 -5.09 9.58
CA GLY A 219 6.40 -5.40 8.28
C GLY A 219 7.35 -5.12 7.11
N GLY A 220 7.25 -5.88 6.01
CA GLY A 220 8.08 -5.73 4.82
C GLY A 220 7.35 -5.10 3.62
N ASN A 221 8.12 -4.75 2.58
CA ASN A 221 7.64 -4.45 1.23
C ASN A 221 8.79 -4.58 0.20
N GLY A 222 9.48 -3.49 -0.14
CA GLY A 222 10.62 -3.47 -1.05
C GLY A 222 11.85 -4.14 -0.46
N THR A 223 12.01 -4.03 0.86
CA THR A 223 12.91 -4.87 1.67
C THR A 223 12.12 -5.65 2.71
N ALA A 224 12.72 -6.70 3.27
CA ALA A 224 12.14 -7.43 4.39
C ALA A 224 12.19 -6.59 5.67
N GLY A 225 11.20 -6.75 6.54
CA GLY A 225 11.26 -6.24 7.90
C GLY A 225 12.23 -7.05 8.76
N ALA A 226 12.72 -6.46 9.84
CA ALA A 226 13.57 -7.12 10.80
C ALA A 226 12.75 -7.97 11.80
N ASN A 227 13.38 -9.00 12.37
CA ASN A 227 12.80 -9.74 13.49
C ASN A 227 12.73 -8.86 14.75
N GLY A 228 11.78 -9.15 15.63
CA GLY A 228 11.74 -8.56 16.97
C GLY A 228 12.87 -9.05 17.87
N GLY A 229 13.19 -8.27 18.90
CA GLY A 229 14.01 -8.68 20.03
C GLY A 229 13.18 -9.40 21.10
N GLY A 230 13.86 -9.93 22.10
CA GLY A 230 13.21 -10.72 23.13
C GLY A 230 14.12 -10.99 24.32
N ILE A 231 13.50 -11.07 25.50
CA ILE A 231 14.17 -11.44 26.75
C ILE A 231 13.41 -12.58 27.41
N ASN A 232 14.16 -13.48 28.04
CA ASN A 232 13.66 -14.71 28.69
C ASN A 232 13.03 -15.69 27.67
N THR A 233 12.17 -16.58 28.17
CA THR A 233 11.55 -17.66 27.39
C THR A 233 10.45 -17.15 26.46
N GLY A 234 10.52 -17.54 25.19
CA GLY A 234 9.51 -17.23 24.18
C GLY A 234 10.07 -17.21 22.76
N THR A 235 9.21 -16.85 21.81
CA THR A 235 9.54 -16.70 20.39
C THR A 235 9.30 -15.24 19.99
N VAL A 236 10.30 -14.61 19.40
CA VAL A 236 10.18 -13.26 18.84
C VAL A 236 9.40 -13.27 17.53
N GLY A 237 8.80 -12.14 17.18
CA GLY A 237 8.13 -12.00 15.91
C GLY A 237 9.11 -12.02 14.74
N THR A 238 8.85 -12.88 13.75
CA THR A 238 9.61 -12.90 12.49
C THR A 238 9.27 -11.68 11.65
N GLY A 239 10.26 -11.02 11.06
CA GLY A 239 10.05 -9.91 10.14
C GLY A 239 9.27 -10.32 8.89
N GLY A 240 8.42 -9.42 8.40
CA GLY A 240 7.64 -9.61 7.18
C GLY A 240 8.54 -9.70 5.95
N GLY A 241 8.20 -10.58 5.01
CA GLY A 241 8.97 -10.77 3.79
C GLY A 241 8.86 -9.60 2.80
N THR A 242 9.77 -9.58 1.82
CA THR A 242 9.67 -8.75 0.62
C THR A 242 8.45 -9.17 -0.21
N ALA A 243 7.72 -8.21 -0.78
CA ALA A 243 6.57 -8.45 -1.65
C ALA A 243 6.52 -7.47 -2.82
N GLY A 244 5.74 -7.79 -3.86
CA GLY A 244 5.69 -7.00 -5.10
C GLY A 244 6.97 -7.08 -5.94
N SER A 245 7.04 -6.23 -6.95
CA SER A 245 8.13 -6.18 -7.95
C SER A 245 8.74 -4.78 -8.02
N ALA A 246 10.03 -4.67 -8.34
CA ALA A 246 10.72 -3.37 -8.35
C ALA A 246 10.15 -2.40 -9.40
N ASP A 247 9.63 -2.90 -10.51
CA ASP A 247 8.98 -2.11 -11.56
C ASP A 247 7.49 -1.86 -11.32
N LEU A 248 6.94 -2.36 -10.21
CA LEU A 248 5.55 -2.23 -9.82
C LEU A 248 4.55 -2.83 -10.83
N THR A 249 4.97 -3.80 -11.64
CA THR A 249 4.04 -4.67 -12.39
C THR A 249 3.26 -5.61 -11.47
N THR A 250 3.78 -5.87 -10.26
CA THR A 250 3.07 -6.36 -9.07
C THR A 250 3.27 -5.34 -7.95
N MET A 251 2.18 -4.76 -7.42
CA MET A 251 2.21 -3.67 -6.43
C MET A 251 1.56 -4.08 -5.12
N VAL A 252 2.17 -3.78 -3.99
CA VAL A 252 1.56 -4.08 -2.68
C VAL A 252 1.66 -2.87 -1.76
N MET A 253 0.77 -2.82 -0.77
CA MET A 253 0.92 -1.92 0.38
C MET A 253 2.01 -2.45 1.31
N GLY A 254 2.51 -1.57 2.17
CA GLY A 254 3.41 -1.97 3.25
C GLY A 254 2.72 -2.90 4.25
N GLY A 255 3.44 -3.91 4.72
CA GLY A 255 2.99 -4.81 5.78
C GLY A 255 2.87 -4.10 7.12
N GLY A 256 1.91 -4.49 7.95
CA GLY A 256 1.88 -4.07 9.35
C GLY A 256 3.00 -4.75 10.14
N GLY A 257 3.56 -4.07 11.15
CA GLY A 257 4.43 -4.70 12.14
C GLY A 257 3.62 -5.56 13.11
N GLY A 258 4.25 -6.54 13.75
CA GLY A 258 3.60 -7.39 14.77
C GLY A 258 3.53 -6.73 16.14
N GLY A 259 2.60 -7.19 16.97
CA GLY A 259 2.48 -6.75 18.37
C GLY A 259 3.49 -7.44 19.29
N GLY A 260 3.96 -6.70 20.29
CA GLY A 260 4.72 -7.27 21.40
C GLY A 260 3.84 -7.95 22.43
N ILE A 261 4.47 -8.61 23.40
CA ILE A 261 3.77 -9.24 24.52
C ILE A 261 4.44 -9.01 25.87
N THR A 262 3.67 -9.22 26.93
CA THR A 262 4.18 -9.52 28.27
C THR A 262 3.31 -10.54 28.99
N THR A 263 3.91 -11.34 29.86
CA THR A 263 3.19 -12.20 30.81
C THR A 263 2.91 -11.51 32.15
N ASN A 264 3.54 -10.37 32.43
CA ASN A 264 3.42 -9.67 33.71
C ASN A 264 2.30 -8.63 33.72
N THR A 265 1.64 -8.50 34.87
CA THR A 265 0.66 -7.45 35.07
C THR A 265 1.33 -6.09 35.36
N GLY A 266 0.77 -5.00 34.84
CA GLY A 266 1.26 -3.63 34.98
C GLY A 266 2.34 -3.20 33.96
N GLU A 267 2.84 -4.08 33.10
CA GLU A 267 3.81 -3.74 32.06
C GLU A 267 3.13 -3.11 30.83
N VAL A 268 3.77 -2.09 30.23
CA VAL A 268 3.32 -1.50 28.96
C VAL A 268 3.90 -2.29 27.81
N VAL A 269 3.05 -2.62 26.84
CA VAL A 269 3.39 -3.42 25.67
C VAL A 269 3.09 -2.61 24.40
N GLY A 270 3.93 -2.77 23.38
CA GLY A 270 3.81 -2.05 22.12
C GLY A 270 3.01 -2.78 21.05
N ALA A 271 2.05 -2.09 20.43
CA ALA A 271 1.38 -2.53 19.20
C ALA A 271 2.30 -2.37 17.99
N GLY A 272 2.07 -3.15 16.95
CA GLY A 272 2.73 -2.94 15.67
C GLY A 272 2.32 -1.63 14.99
N GLY A 273 3.25 -1.01 14.28
CA GLY A 273 2.98 0.08 13.35
C GLY A 273 2.24 -0.42 12.11
N SER A 274 1.37 0.41 11.52
CA SER A 274 0.73 0.07 10.25
C SER A 274 1.66 0.33 9.07
N GLY A 275 1.46 -0.35 7.95
CA GLY A 275 2.22 -0.10 6.74
C GLY A 275 1.78 1.15 5.97
N GLY A 276 2.56 1.56 4.97
CA GLY A 276 2.22 2.63 4.03
C GLY A 276 1.34 2.17 2.87
N GLY A 277 0.58 3.10 2.28
CA GLY A 277 -0.36 2.86 1.18
C GLY A 277 0.29 2.85 -0.21
N ILE A 278 -0.54 2.92 -1.26
CA ILE A 278 -0.10 3.02 -2.65
C ILE A 278 -0.54 4.36 -3.24
N THR A 279 0.37 5.03 -3.94
CA THR A 279 0.07 6.22 -4.76
C THR A 279 0.43 5.94 -6.22
N ILE A 280 -0.49 6.21 -7.14
CA ILE A 280 -0.28 6.07 -8.58
C ILE A 280 -0.55 7.40 -9.26
N LEU A 281 0.43 7.93 -9.99
CA LEU A 281 0.29 9.13 -10.81
C LEU A 281 0.44 8.76 -12.29
N ILE A 282 -0.53 9.14 -13.12
CA ILE A 282 -0.51 8.89 -14.57
C ILE A 282 -0.80 10.19 -15.32
N SER A 283 0.19 10.75 -16.00
CA SER A 283 0.00 11.92 -16.85
C SER A 283 1.15 12.16 -17.81
N LYS A 284 0.89 12.88 -18.90
CA LYS A 284 1.93 13.28 -19.86
C LYS A 284 3.08 14.02 -19.18
N THR A 285 2.76 14.99 -18.34
CA THR A 285 3.73 15.75 -17.55
C THR A 285 3.44 15.60 -16.07
N ILE A 286 4.44 15.27 -15.26
CA ILE A 286 4.26 15.17 -13.80
C ILE A 286 5.34 16.00 -13.11
N THR A 287 4.91 16.93 -12.26
CA THR A 287 5.80 17.72 -11.41
C THR A 287 5.42 17.51 -9.95
N VAL A 288 6.36 17.06 -9.14
CA VAL A 288 6.25 17.00 -7.69
C VAL A 288 7.05 18.18 -7.13
N SER A 289 6.33 19.13 -6.54
CA SER A 289 6.89 20.35 -5.95
C SER A 289 6.78 20.36 -4.41
N SER A 290 6.04 19.42 -3.82
CA SER A 290 5.90 19.26 -2.37
C SER A 290 6.25 17.84 -1.89
N SER A 291 5.32 17.04 -1.37
CA SER A 291 5.66 15.72 -0.85
C SER A 291 4.64 14.64 -1.18
N ILE A 292 5.15 13.43 -1.41
CA ILE A 292 4.36 12.21 -1.45
C ILE A 292 4.98 11.26 -0.42
N THR A 293 4.23 10.90 0.61
CA THR A 293 4.78 10.14 1.74
C THR A 293 3.93 8.90 2.02
N VAL A 294 4.47 7.73 1.72
CA VAL A 294 3.88 6.41 2.00
C VAL A 294 4.77 5.62 2.95
N ASN A 295 5.31 6.27 3.99
CA ASN A 295 6.19 5.65 4.97
C ASN A 295 5.47 4.60 5.83
N GLY A 296 6.25 3.66 6.39
CA GLY A 296 5.78 2.77 7.44
C GLY A 296 5.56 3.54 8.76
N GLY A 297 4.57 3.12 9.54
CA GLY A 297 4.36 3.66 10.89
C GLY A 297 5.32 3.02 11.89
N ASN A 298 5.76 3.76 12.90
CA ASN A 298 6.64 3.21 13.93
C ASN A 298 5.90 2.20 14.82
N GLY A 299 6.62 1.25 15.41
CA GLY A 299 6.09 0.36 16.44
C GLY A 299 5.90 1.07 17.79
N GLY A 300 4.94 0.59 18.57
CA GLY A 300 4.72 1.07 19.94
C GLY A 300 5.88 0.65 20.86
N SER A 301 6.33 1.56 21.71
CA SER A 301 7.41 1.27 22.67
C SER A 301 6.87 0.64 23.95
N SER A 302 7.71 -0.06 24.71
CA SER A 302 7.38 -0.51 26.06
C SER A 302 7.95 0.44 27.13
N ASN A 303 7.49 0.30 28.38
CA ASN A 303 7.98 1.12 29.50
C ASN A 303 9.10 0.41 30.30
N GLN A 304 9.60 1.05 31.36
CA GLN A 304 10.76 0.59 32.14
C GLN A 304 10.56 -0.79 32.79
N ASN A 305 9.31 -1.23 32.93
CA ASN A 305 9.00 -2.50 33.57
C ASN A 305 9.17 -3.69 32.62
N GLY A 306 9.40 -3.48 31.31
CA GLY A 306 10.01 -4.47 30.42
C GLY A 306 9.10 -5.28 29.50
N GLY A 307 7.93 -4.78 29.08
CA GLY A 307 7.13 -5.48 28.07
C GLY A 307 7.80 -5.55 26.69
N GLY A 308 7.33 -6.46 25.83
CA GLY A 308 7.72 -6.50 24.43
C GLY A 308 7.22 -5.26 23.66
N ALA A 309 8.08 -4.73 22.79
CA ALA A 309 7.72 -3.63 21.89
C ALA A 309 7.06 -4.14 20.60
N GLY A 310 6.37 -3.26 19.90
CA GLY A 310 5.77 -3.56 18.60
C GLY A 310 6.77 -3.36 17.46
N GLY A 311 6.63 -4.13 16.39
CA GLY A 311 7.40 -3.94 15.17
C GLY A 311 6.96 -2.71 14.38
N GLY A 312 7.87 -2.10 13.63
CA GLY A 312 7.56 -1.03 12.68
C GLY A 312 6.81 -1.56 11.45
N GLY A 313 5.94 -0.76 10.87
CA GLY A 313 5.29 -1.06 9.60
C GLY A 313 6.25 -0.94 8.42
N GLY A 314 6.03 -1.73 7.38
CA GLY A 314 6.73 -1.57 6.11
C GLY A 314 6.19 -0.37 5.33
N ALA A 315 7.03 0.27 4.53
CA ALA A 315 6.58 1.37 3.68
C ALA A 315 5.75 0.88 2.49
N GLY A 316 5.01 1.81 1.89
CA GLY A 316 4.12 1.61 0.76
C GLY A 316 4.79 1.57 -0.60
N SER A 317 4.01 1.80 -1.66
CA SER A 317 4.52 1.83 -3.03
C SER A 317 4.09 3.09 -3.77
N VAL A 318 4.95 3.62 -4.64
CA VAL A 318 4.60 4.74 -5.53
C VAL A 318 4.97 4.41 -6.97
N LEU A 319 3.97 4.50 -7.85
CA LEU A 319 4.11 4.34 -9.29
C LEU A 319 3.87 5.67 -9.99
N VAL A 320 4.83 6.11 -10.81
CA VAL A 320 4.70 7.32 -11.63
C VAL A 320 4.83 6.94 -13.10
N VAL A 321 3.85 7.31 -13.91
CA VAL A 321 3.78 6.98 -15.35
C VAL A 321 3.58 8.26 -16.16
N GLY A 322 4.52 8.59 -17.04
CA GLY A 322 4.45 9.84 -17.82
C GLY A 322 5.40 9.95 -19.00
N GLN A 323 5.49 11.13 -19.62
CA GLN A 323 6.54 11.41 -20.62
C GLN A 323 7.69 12.17 -20.00
N ASP A 324 7.36 13.30 -19.39
CA ASP A 324 8.28 14.27 -18.79
C ASP A 324 7.96 14.37 -17.30
N ILE A 325 8.89 13.89 -16.46
CA ILE A 325 8.68 13.71 -15.03
C ILE A 325 9.74 14.47 -14.23
N THR A 326 9.31 15.32 -13.31
CA THR A 326 10.16 16.04 -12.36
C THR A 326 9.70 15.68 -10.95
N LEU A 327 10.51 14.89 -10.23
CA LEU A 327 10.16 14.37 -8.90
C LEU A 327 10.60 15.29 -7.75
N GLY A 328 11.35 16.35 -8.05
CA GLY A 328 12.06 17.14 -7.03
C GLY A 328 13.18 16.33 -6.34
N THR A 329 13.79 16.90 -5.31
CA THR A 329 14.83 16.23 -4.53
C THR A 329 14.22 15.67 -3.25
N THR A 330 14.21 14.34 -3.10
CA THR A 330 13.72 13.64 -1.89
C THR A 330 12.30 14.00 -1.46
N GLN A 331 11.46 14.46 -2.40
CA GLN A 331 10.07 14.83 -2.12
C GLN A 331 9.16 13.60 -1.99
N ILE A 332 9.56 12.47 -2.58
CA ILE A 332 8.81 11.23 -2.48
C ILE A 332 9.54 10.26 -1.55
N THR A 333 8.82 9.83 -0.51
CA THR A 333 9.33 8.98 0.55
C THR A 333 8.45 7.75 0.76
N ALA A 334 9.09 6.58 0.77
CA ALA A 334 8.52 5.29 1.10
C ALA A 334 9.53 4.55 1.99
N THR A 335 9.84 5.15 3.12
CA THR A 335 10.83 4.67 4.11
C THR A 335 10.16 3.84 5.21
N ASN A 336 10.90 2.90 5.78
CA ASN A 336 10.40 2.03 6.83
C ASN A 336 9.94 2.76 8.10
N GLY A 337 9.06 2.10 8.86
CA GLY A 337 8.80 2.46 10.25
C GLY A 337 9.84 1.85 11.18
N SER A 338 10.30 2.59 12.17
CA SER A 338 11.19 2.05 13.21
C SER A 338 10.42 1.13 14.15
N GLY A 339 11.05 0.06 14.64
CA GLY A 339 10.51 -0.77 15.70
C GLY A 339 10.47 -0.01 17.03
N GLY A 340 9.49 -0.34 17.87
CA GLY A 340 9.33 0.29 19.17
C GLY A 340 10.52 0.00 20.09
N ASN A 341 10.84 0.96 20.95
CA ASN A 341 11.97 0.84 21.86
C ASN A 341 11.59 0.13 23.16
N THR A 342 12.60 -0.45 23.81
CA THR A 342 12.54 -0.93 25.19
C THR A 342 13.69 -0.32 25.99
N ASN A 343 13.50 -0.11 27.29
CA ASN A 343 14.51 0.56 28.12
C ASN A 343 15.73 -0.33 28.43
N ASP A 344 15.59 -1.65 28.28
CA ASP A 344 16.65 -2.65 28.46
C ASP A 344 17.43 -2.96 27.17
N GLY A 345 17.06 -2.34 26.05
CA GLY A 345 17.73 -2.47 24.75
C GLY A 345 17.58 -3.82 24.04
N ASN A 346 17.21 -4.88 24.76
CA ASN A 346 17.18 -6.26 24.25
C ASN A 346 15.78 -6.72 23.78
N GLY A 347 14.75 -5.92 24.04
CA GLY A 347 13.37 -6.18 23.62
C GLY A 347 12.89 -5.29 22.47
N LYS A 348 13.76 -4.64 21.68
CA LYS A 348 13.31 -3.72 20.62
C LYS A 348 12.39 -4.44 19.61
N GLY A 349 11.36 -3.76 19.13
CA GLY A 349 10.59 -4.22 17.98
C GLY A 349 11.47 -4.27 16.72
N GLY A 350 11.14 -5.14 15.78
CA GLY A 350 11.81 -5.16 14.49
C GLY A 350 11.47 -3.91 13.67
N ASP A 351 12.47 -3.28 13.06
CA ASP A 351 12.25 -2.20 12.10
C ASP A 351 11.53 -2.74 10.84
N GLY A 352 10.68 -1.94 10.23
CA GLY A 352 10.00 -2.30 8.98
C GLY A 352 10.96 -2.33 7.78
N GLY A 353 10.45 -2.79 6.65
CA GLY A 353 11.11 -2.72 5.36
C GLY A 353 10.77 -1.44 4.60
N ASP A 354 11.70 -0.96 3.79
CA ASP A 354 11.47 0.15 2.87
C ASP A 354 10.46 -0.26 1.79
N GLY A 355 9.83 0.75 1.19
CA GLY A 355 8.81 0.61 0.16
C GLY A 355 9.39 0.42 -1.23
N ARG A 356 8.51 0.58 -2.23
CA ARG A 356 8.88 0.48 -3.64
C ARG A 356 8.53 1.74 -4.40
N MET A 357 9.41 2.10 -5.31
CA MET A 357 9.32 3.32 -6.11
C MET A 357 9.59 2.94 -7.56
N ALA A 358 8.65 3.18 -8.48
CA ALA A 358 8.86 2.93 -9.90
C ALA A 358 8.41 4.12 -10.76
N VAL A 359 9.21 4.40 -11.78
CA VAL A 359 8.95 5.46 -12.77
C VAL A 359 9.00 4.85 -14.16
N HIS A 360 7.89 4.93 -14.88
CA HIS A 360 7.79 4.55 -16.29
C HIS A 360 7.65 5.82 -17.12
N TYR A 361 8.63 6.08 -17.99
CA TYR A 361 8.73 7.33 -18.72
C TYR A 361 9.10 7.12 -20.19
N SER A 362 8.68 8.01 -21.10
CA SER A 362 9.07 7.92 -22.53
C SER A 362 10.06 8.99 -22.99
N LYS A 363 10.25 10.09 -22.25
CA LYS A 363 11.16 11.17 -22.63
C LYS A 363 12.20 11.48 -21.56
N SER A 364 11.77 12.00 -20.41
CA SER A 364 12.68 12.49 -19.39
C SER A 364 12.16 12.22 -17.97
N VAL A 365 13.10 11.94 -17.07
CA VAL A 365 12.88 11.88 -15.63
C VAL A 365 14.02 12.61 -14.93
N SER A 366 13.70 13.43 -13.93
CA SER A 366 14.66 14.13 -13.08
C SER A 366 14.22 14.13 -11.62
N GLY A 367 15.17 14.37 -10.72
CA GLY A 367 14.94 14.35 -9.27
C GLY A 367 15.36 13.03 -8.60
N THR A 368 15.08 12.92 -7.31
CA THR A 368 15.44 11.76 -6.47
C THR A 368 14.31 11.41 -5.50
N THR A 369 14.26 10.14 -5.09
CA THR A 369 13.29 9.61 -4.13
C THR A 369 14.03 8.84 -3.03
N SER A 370 13.35 8.55 -1.92
CA SER A 370 13.86 7.66 -0.88
C SER A 370 12.83 6.56 -0.57
N PRO A 371 13.12 5.28 -0.85
CA PRO A 371 14.31 4.74 -1.53
C PRO A 371 14.40 5.18 -3.00
N THR A 372 15.56 4.94 -3.63
CA THR A 372 15.77 5.23 -5.06
C THR A 372 14.75 4.49 -5.93
N TYR A 373 14.16 5.19 -6.89
CA TYR A 373 13.20 4.61 -7.82
C TYR A 373 13.83 3.66 -8.84
N ASN A 374 13.10 2.61 -9.21
CA ASN A 374 13.35 1.84 -10.41
C ASN A 374 12.81 2.61 -11.61
N SER A 375 13.63 2.81 -12.64
CA SER A 375 13.22 3.53 -13.83
C SER A 375 13.12 2.61 -15.03
N THR A 376 12.04 2.72 -15.80
CA THR A 376 11.88 2.04 -17.08
C THR A 376 11.55 3.07 -18.17
N ASN A 377 12.31 3.03 -19.26
CA ASN A 377 11.94 3.76 -20.47
C ASN A 377 10.87 2.96 -21.22
N ASP A 378 9.64 3.46 -21.26
CA ASP A 378 8.50 2.87 -21.95
C ASP A 378 8.10 3.75 -23.13
N THR A 379 8.60 3.42 -24.32
CA THR A 379 8.38 4.17 -25.55
C THR A 379 6.92 4.13 -26.03
N SER A 380 6.06 3.31 -25.43
CA SER A 380 4.63 3.28 -25.76
C SER A 380 3.84 4.40 -25.09
N LEU A 381 4.43 5.15 -24.14
CA LEU A 381 3.78 6.27 -23.47
C LEU A 381 3.77 7.53 -24.34
N VAL A 382 3.21 7.41 -25.54
CA VAL A 382 3.04 8.48 -26.53
C VAL A 382 1.61 8.46 -27.04
N GLU A 383 0.92 9.60 -26.98
CA GLU A 383 -0.39 9.74 -27.64
C GLU A 383 -0.21 9.53 -29.15
N THR A 384 -0.93 8.58 -29.71
CA THR A 384 -1.01 8.42 -31.16
C THR A 384 -2.29 9.09 -31.64
N ASN A 385 -2.17 10.00 -32.62
CA ASN A 385 -3.33 10.56 -33.28
C ASN A 385 -3.97 9.45 -34.12
N SER A 386 -5.03 8.82 -33.63
CA SER A 386 -5.80 7.79 -34.35
C SER A 386 -6.56 8.33 -35.59
N GLY A 387 -6.16 9.47 -36.15
CA GLY A 387 -6.92 10.24 -37.14
C GLY A 387 -6.18 10.63 -38.42
N PHE A 388 -4.92 10.22 -38.64
CA PHE A 388 -4.26 10.47 -39.93
C PHE A 388 -4.40 9.24 -40.85
N LEU A 389 -5.60 9.07 -41.41
CA LEU A 389 -5.74 8.37 -42.69
C LEU A 389 -5.06 9.26 -43.74
N ALA A 390 -3.79 8.99 -44.01
CA ALA A 390 -3.14 9.48 -45.22
C ALA A 390 -3.82 8.79 -46.42
N PHE A 391 -4.83 9.42 -46.99
CA PHE A 391 -5.15 9.18 -48.40
C PHE A 391 -4.05 9.87 -49.21
N MET A 392 -3.06 9.09 -49.62
CA MET A 392 -2.27 9.32 -50.83
C MET A 392 -2.34 8.05 -51.67
#